data_AF-A0A5C6UDN5-F1
#
_entry.id   AF-A0A5C6UDN5-F1
#
_cell.length_a   1.000
_cell.length_b   1.000
_cell.length_c   1.000
_cell.angle_alpha   90.00
_cell.angle_beta   90.00
_cell.angle_gamma   90.00
#
_symmetry.space_group_name_H-M   'P 1'
#
loop_
_entity.id
_entity.type
_entity.pdbx_description
1 polymer ?
#
loop_
_entity_poly.entity_id
_entity_poly.type
_entity_poly.pdbx_seq_one_letter_code
_entity_poly.pdbx_strand_id
1 'polypeptide(L)'
;MSEKQTPLGALVTAGAMQNAAEAITDTIFMVKDISNAYLVTTADGDVMINTGFIGNGPRTKDLFAPHRTGPLRRIILTQSHADHYGALPEQLETDTHIIAGAGFTETAEYFDRLAPFLARRSGKLWASLTRRNGPPPVPPKVVPDVEVSDVLAFEHGGRSFEVHKTSGGETLCAVFVWLPAERTIFTGNLFGPVWRAMPNLVTIRGDRPRLVRAYLRSLDTVRALEPDLVITGHGEPIRGAHSIRADLDAMRAAVVHIERETIAGMNAGKSVHALMRDITLPEDGRIGEFHGKTSWVVRAIWEENAGWFHYADGTTGLYHVPRSAVDADLAALAGTAPLVARALAHLDAGRPLEALHLVEIALTAEPADPQALAVRKSALERLATDAAGRNLSETMWLKAEIADVDAILAAGDRTAPRPDTGSPAATAGNAALGD
;
A
#
# COMPACT_ATOMS: atom_id res chain seq x y z
N MET A 1 -12.65 -11.88 19.31
CA MET A 1 -13.42 -11.40 18.13
C MET A 1 -12.56 -11.62 16.91
N SER A 2 -13.07 -12.27 15.85
CA SER A 2 -12.31 -12.39 14.60
C SER A 2 -11.94 -11.00 14.11
N GLU A 3 -10.64 -10.72 13.96
CA GLU A 3 -10.18 -9.43 13.43
C GLU A 3 -10.76 -9.27 12.01
N LYS A 4 -11.63 -8.28 11.80
CA LYS A 4 -12.18 -8.02 10.47
C LYS A 4 -11.03 -7.63 9.54
N GLN A 5 -10.69 -8.52 8.60
CA GLN A 5 -9.70 -8.27 7.56
C GLN A 5 -10.17 -7.08 6.70
N THR A 6 -9.25 -6.17 6.37
CA THR A 6 -9.56 -5.05 5.48
C THR A 6 -9.80 -5.56 4.05
N PRO A 7 -10.55 -4.82 3.19
CA PRO A 7 -10.75 -5.22 1.80
C PRO A 7 -9.45 -5.51 1.05
N LEU A 8 -8.44 -4.64 1.18
CA LEU A 8 -7.13 -4.86 0.57
C LEU A 8 -6.41 -6.09 1.17
N GLY A 9 -6.55 -6.33 2.47
CA GLY A 9 -5.94 -7.49 3.12
C GLY A 9 -6.52 -8.80 2.58
N ALA A 10 -7.82 -8.82 2.28
CA ALA A 10 -8.50 -10.00 1.72
C ALA A 10 -8.01 -10.33 0.30
N LEU A 11 -7.77 -9.31 -0.52
CA LEU A 11 -7.26 -9.46 -1.88
C LEU A 11 -5.89 -10.13 -1.93
N VAL A 12 -4.96 -9.72 -1.07
CA VAL A 12 -3.60 -10.30 -0.99
C VAL A 12 -3.62 -11.81 -0.76
N THR A 13 -4.65 -12.35 -0.11
CA THR A 13 -4.76 -13.77 0.22
C THR A 13 -5.76 -14.54 -0.64
N ALA A 14 -6.43 -13.88 -1.59
CA ALA A 14 -7.59 -14.45 -2.30
C ALA A 14 -7.25 -15.70 -3.13
N GLY A 15 -6.01 -15.78 -3.63
CA GLY A 15 -5.55 -16.90 -4.45
C GLY A 15 -5.16 -18.17 -3.70
N ALA A 16 -5.04 -18.15 -2.36
CA ALA A 16 -4.37 -19.21 -1.62
C ALA A 16 -5.03 -20.61 -1.75
N MET A 17 -6.34 -20.65 -2.05
CA MET A 17 -7.13 -21.88 -2.14
C MET A 17 -7.67 -22.17 -3.56
N GLN A 18 -7.27 -21.39 -4.57
CA GLN A 18 -7.77 -21.56 -5.92
C GLN A 18 -7.15 -22.79 -6.59
N ASN A 19 -7.99 -23.69 -7.11
CA ASN A 19 -7.62 -24.96 -7.74
C ASN A 19 -7.98 -25.06 -9.23
N ALA A 20 -8.65 -24.06 -9.79
CA ALA A 20 -8.94 -23.91 -11.22
C ALA A 20 -8.88 -22.43 -11.60
N ALA A 21 -8.48 -22.10 -12.83
CA ALA A 21 -8.65 -20.73 -13.34
C ALA A 21 -10.14 -20.39 -13.43
N GLU A 22 -10.49 -19.14 -13.11
CA GLU A 22 -11.86 -18.66 -13.14
C GLU A 22 -12.15 -18.05 -14.51
N ALA A 23 -13.21 -18.53 -15.19
CA ALA A 23 -13.66 -17.93 -16.43
C ALA A 23 -14.36 -16.59 -16.15
N ILE A 24 -13.81 -15.50 -16.71
CA ILE A 24 -14.46 -14.18 -16.71
C ILE A 24 -15.44 -14.09 -17.87
N THR A 25 -15.04 -14.62 -19.02
CA THR A 25 -15.85 -14.88 -20.22
C THR A 25 -15.45 -16.23 -20.80
N ASP A 26 -16.00 -16.61 -21.95
CA ASP A 26 -15.61 -17.84 -22.65
C ASP A 26 -14.15 -17.81 -23.17
N THR A 27 -13.54 -16.63 -23.24
CA THR A 27 -12.20 -16.42 -23.82
C THR A 27 -11.24 -15.62 -22.93
N ILE A 28 -11.65 -15.32 -21.69
CA ILE A 28 -10.85 -14.61 -20.71
C ILE A 28 -10.90 -15.38 -19.39
N PHE A 29 -9.73 -15.76 -18.90
CA PHE A 29 -9.57 -16.56 -17.68
C PHE A 29 -8.68 -15.82 -16.68
N MET A 30 -8.92 -16.04 -15.38
CA MET A 30 -8.23 -15.39 -14.29
C MET A 30 -7.63 -16.41 -13.31
N VAL A 31 -6.39 -16.18 -12.94
CA VAL A 31 -5.76 -16.81 -11.78
C VAL A 31 -5.56 -15.74 -10.71
N LYS A 32 -6.13 -15.98 -9.53
CA LYS A 32 -6.02 -15.11 -8.37
C LYS A 32 -4.65 -15.27 -7.71
N ASP A 33 -4.02 -14.14 -7.42
CA ASP A 33 -2.73 -14.04 -6.75
C ASP A 33 -2.66 -12.68 -5.99
N ILE A 34 -1.49 -12.27 -5.48
CA ILE A 34 -1.32 -10.94 -4.87
C ILE A 34 -1.76 -9.88 -5.86
N SER A 35 -1.28 -9.93 -7.12
CA SER A 35 -1.95 -9.33 -8.27
C SER A 35 -2.30 -10.44 -9.25
N ASN A 36 -3.54 -10.46 -9.72
CA ASN A 36 -4.07 -11.50 -10.58
C ASN A 36 -3.32 -11.55 -11.93
N ALA A 37 -3.25 -12.76 -12.48
CA ALA A 37 -2.83 -13.02 -13.84
C ALA A 37 -4.06 -13.32 -14.71
N TYR A 38 -4.01 -12.91 -15.98
CA TYR A 38 -5.10 -13.11 -16.93
C TYR A 38 -4.64 -13.77 -18.22
N LEU A 39 -5.41 -14.75 -18.68
CA LEU A 39 -5.24 -15.39 -19.99
C LEU A 39 -6.36 -14.93 -20.92
N VAL A 40 -5.99 -14.44 -22.10
CA VAL A 40 -6.89 -13.99 -23.16
C VAL A 40 -6.65 -14.87 -24.38
N THR A 41 -7.60 -15.74 -24.71
CA THR A 41 -7.43 -16.73 -25.79
C THR A 41 -7.76 -16.16 -27.16
N THR A 42 -7.04 -16.57 -28.20
CA THR A 42 -7.25 -16.08 -29.58
C THR A 42 -7.09 -17.20 -30.60
N ALA A 43 -7.48 -16.97 -31.85
CA ALA A 43 -7.36 -18.00 -32.90
C ALA A 43 -5.91 -18.35 -33.30
N ASP A 44 -4.90 -17.56 -32.90
CA ASP A 44 -3.49 -17.71 -33.30
C ASP A 44 -2.52 -17.65 -32.11
N GLY A 45 -2.90 -18.28 -31.00
CA GLY A 45 -2.15 -18.26 -29.74
C GLY A 45 -2.71 -17.29 -28.72
N ASP A 46 -2.20 -17.36 -27.50
CA ASP A 46 -2.79 -16.66 -26.36
C ASP A 46 -2.02 -15.37 -26.02
N VAL A 47 -2.72 -14.44 -25.39
CA VAL A 47 -2.15 -13.22 -24.78
C VAL A 47 -2.35 -13.31 -23.27
N MET A 48 -1.28 -13.05 -22.51
CA MET A 48 -1.35 -12.99 -21.06
C MET A 48 -1.20 -11.55 -20.59
N ILE A 49 -1.98 -11.15 -19.59
CA ILE A 49 -1.92 -9.82 -18.98
C ILE A 49 -1.55 -10.00 -17.51
N ASN A 50 -0.37 -9.49 -17.13
CA ASN A 50 0.35 -9.82 -15.88
C ASN A 50 0.63 -11.32 -15.72
N THR A 51 1.63 -11.66 -14.89
CA THR A 51 2.09 -13.04 -14.70
C THR A 51 1.93 -13.57 -13.29
N GLY A 52 1.52 -12.71 -12.34
CA GLY A 52 1.39 -13.05 -10.92
C GLY A 52 2.67 -12.85 -10.13
N PHE A 53 2.67 -13.31 -8.87
CA PHE A 53 3.75 -13.06 -7.92
C PHE A 53 4.88 -14.10 -8.02
N ILE A 54 6.06 -13.70 -7.56
CA ILE A 54 7.27 -14.53 -7.57
C ILE A 54 7.02 -15.83 -6.78
N GLY A 55 7.32 -16.96 -7.42
CA GLY A 55 7.11 -18.31 -6.86
C GLY A 55 5.76 -18.95 -7.20
N ASN A 56 4.80 -18.19 -7.75
CA ASN A 56 3.48 -18.72 -8.15
C ASN A 56 3.39 -19.07 -9.64
N GLY A 57 4.48 -18.92 -10.40
CA GLY A 57 4.52 -19.17 -11.84
C GLY A 57 4.09 -20.58 -12.27
N PRO A 58 4.62 -21.67 -11.67
CA PRO A 58 4.20 -23.03 -12.01
C PRO A 58 2.70 -23.25 -11.77
N ARG A 59 2.19 -22.83 -10.61
CA ARG A 59 0.75 -22.89 -10.29
C ARG A 59 -0.08 -22.14 -11.32
N THR A 60 0.31 -20.92 -11.66
CA THR A 60 -0.41 -20.08 -12.64
C THR A 60 -0.46 -20.76 -14.01
N LYS A 61 0.66 -21.35 -14.43
CA LYS A 61 0.76 -22.09 -15.69
C LYS A 61 -0.15 -23.33 -15.70
N ASP A 62 -0.12 -24.12 -14.63
CA ASP A 62 -0.94 -25.33 -14.49
C ASP A 62 -2.44 -25.01 -14.50
N LEU A 63 -2.85 -23.93 -13.81
CA LEU A 63 -4.25 -23.50 -13.77
C LEU A 63 -4.75 -22.97 -15.12
N PHE A 64 -3.87 -22.35 -15.93
CA PHE A 64 -4.23 -21.89 -17.27
C PHE A 64 -4.16 -22.99 -18.33
N ALA A 65 -3.36 -24.04 -18.14
CA ALA A 65 -3.14 -25.09 -19.13
C ALA A 65 -4.43 -25.68 -19.74
N PRO A 66 -5.52 -25.95 -18.98
CA PRO A 66 -6.78 -26.46 -19.53
C PRO A 66 -7.52 -25.49 -20.47
N HIS A 67 -7.16 -24.21 -20.43
CA HIS A 67 -7.84 -23.12 -21.15
C HIS A 67 -7.01 -22.56 -22.31
N ARG A 68 -5.76 -22.98 -22.45
CA ARG A 68 -4.87 -22.52 -23.53
C ARG A 68 -5.41 -22.96 -24.88
N THR A 69 -5.36 -22.05 -25.87
CA THR A 69 -5.73 -22.36 -27.26
C THR A 69 -4.52 -22.47 -28.19
N GLY A 70 -3.33 -22.08 -27.70
CA GLY A 70 -2.08 -22.24 -28.41
C GLY A 70 -0.87 -21.73 -27.62
N PRO A 71 0.26 -21.49 -28.30
CA PRO A 71 1.45 -20.89 -27.70
C PRO A 71 1.18 -19.50 -27.13
N LEU A 72 1.93 -19.10 -26.10
CA LEU A 72 1.83 -17.77 -25.51
C LEU A 72 2.63 -16.79 -26.36
N ARG A 73 1.94 -16.02 -27.20
CA ARG A 73 2.60 -15.13 -28.16
C ARG A 73 2.97 -13.79 -27.55
N ARG A 74 2.19 -13.31 -26.58
CA ARG A 74 2.41 -12.01 -25.95
C ARG A 74 2.14 -12.04 -24.45
N ILE A 75 2.97 -11.31 -23.71
CA ILE A 75 2.73 -10.98 -22.31
C ILE A 75 2.71 -9.46 -22.20
N ILE A 76 1.62 -8.90 -21.67
CA ILE A 76 1.49 -7.47 -21.41
C ILE A 76 1.62 -7.24 -19.90
N LEU A 77 2.63 -6.49 -19.48
CA LEU A 77 2.86 -6.14 -18.09
C LEU A 77 2.27 -4.77 -17.81
N THR A 78 1.22 -4.73 -16.99
CA THR A 78 0.50 -3.49 -16.72
C THR A 78 1.34 -2.47 -15.94
N GLN A 79 2.34 -2.90 -15.17
CA GLN A 79 3.19 -2.05 -14.35
C GLN A 79 4.42 -2.79 -13.80
N SER A 80 5.45 -2.04 -13.41
CA SER A 80 6.69 -2.53 -12.81
C SER A 80 6.57 -2.67 -11.29
N HIS A 81 5.62 -3.48 -10.85
CA HIS A 81 5.54 -3.99 -9.48
C HIS A 81 5.62 -5.52 -9.50
N ALA A 82 6.41 -6.09 -8.58
CA ALA A 82 6.81 -7.50 -8.63
C ALA A 82 5.65 -8.51 -8.46
N ASP A 83 4.49 -8.08 -7.97
CA ASP A 83 3.25 -8.84 -7.97
C ASP A 83 2.58 -8.95 -9.34
N HIS A 84 2.91 -8.08 -10.29
CA HIS A 84 2.37 -8.13 -11.65
C HIS A 84 3.24 -8.92 -12.63
N TYR A 85 4.57 -8.93 -12.43
CA TYR A 85 5.51 -9.56 -13.36
C TYR A 85 6.37 -10.66 -12.73
N GLY A 86 6.21 -10.90 -11.43
CA GLY A 86 7.13 -11.72 -10.63
C GLY A 86 7.28 -13.16 -11.10
N ALA A 87 6.25 -13.71 -11.71
CA ALA A 87 6.22 -15.06 -12.28
C ALA A 87 6.50 -15.08 -13.80
N LEU A 88 6.99 -13.98 -14.38
CA LEU A 88 7.30 -13.89 -15.81
C LEU A 88 8.25 -15.01 -16.31
N PRO A 89 9.37 -15.33 -15.64
CA PRO A 89 10.32 -16.33 -16.14
C PRO A 89 9.68 -17.69 -16.43
N GLU A 90 8.68 -18.10 -15.64
CA GLU A 90 8.00 -19.38 -15.77
C GLU A 90 6.92 -19.39 -16.88
N GLN A 91 6.43 -18.22 -17.28
CA GLN A 91 5.42 -18.07 -18.33
C GLN A 91 6.01 -17.95 -19.74
N LEU A 92 7.28 -17.57 -19.88
CA LEU A 92 7.90 -17.38 -21.19
C LEU A 92 7.95 -18.68 -21.99
N GLU A 93 7.59 -18.56 -23.28
CA GLU A 93 7.71 -19.60 -24.29
C GLU A 93 8.61 -19.09 -25.43
N THR A 94 8.94 -19.96 -26.39
CA THR A 94 9.62 -19.52 -27.61
C THR A 94 8.74 -18.51 -28.36
N ASP A 95 9.34 -17.42 -28.82
CA ASP A 95 8.68 -16.31 -29.53
C ASP A 95 7.63 -15.52 -28.71
N THR A 96 7.62 -15.63 -27.38
CA THR A 96 6.80 -14.75 -26.54
C THR A 96 7.37 -13.32 -26.56
N HIS A 97 6.58 -12.34 -26.97
CA HIS A 97 6.93 -10.92 -26.88
C HIS A 97 6.37 -10.25 -25.62
N ILE A 98 7.22 -9.54 -24.90
CA ILE A 98 6.90 -8.78 -23.69
C ILE A 98 6.59 -7.33 -24.08
N ILE A 99 5.40 -6.86 -23.71
CA ILE A 99 4.96 -5.48 -23.92
C ILE A 99 4.77 -4.83 -22.54
N ALA A 100 5.32 -3.65 -22.34
CA ALA A 100 5.11 -2.86 -21.14
C ALA A 100 5.05 -1.36 -21.47
N GLY A 101 4.66 -0.52 -20.52
CA GLY A 101 4.72 0.93 -20.71
C GLY A 101 6.14 1.47 -20.61
N ALA A 102 6.44 2.52 -21.37
CA ALA A 102 7.73 3.19 -21.35
C ALA A 102 8.16 3.59 -19.94
N GLY A 103 9.43 3.35 -19.61
CA GLY A 103 9.98 3.57 -18.27
C GLY A 103 9.79 2.37 -17.34
N PHE A 104 9.42 1.20 -17.86
CA PHE A 104 9.27 -0.02 -17.06
C PHE A 104 10.60 -0.40 -16.41
N THR A 105 11.67 -0.46 -17.22
CA THR A 105 13.02 -0.79 -16.78
C THR A 105 13.55 0.25 -15.79
N GLU A 106 13.35 1.54 -16.07
CA GLU A 106 13.74 2.63 -15.15
C GLU A 106 13.06 2.49 -13.78
N THR A 107 11.77 2.11 -13.77
CA THR A 107 11.01 1.90 -12.54
C THR A 107 11.54 0.69 -11.75
N ALA A 108 11.86 -0.41 -12.44
CA ALA A 108 12.47 -1.59 -11.80
C ALA A 108 13.84 -1.26 -11.19
N GLU A 109 14.71 -0.58 -11.95
CA GLU A 109 16.03 -0.14 -11.49
C GLU A 109 15.96 0.84 -10.30
N TYR A 110 14.93 1.71 -10.28
CA TYR A 110 14.64 2.57 -9.14
C TYR A 110 14.39 1.75 -7.86
N PHE A 111 13.56 0.70 -7.94
CA PHE A 111 13.29 -0.18 -6.80
C PHE A 111 14.54 -0.98 -6.38
N ASP A 112 15.32 -1.49 -7.33
CA ASP A 112 16.56 -2.22 -7.05
C ASP A 112 17.58 -1.34 -6.32
N ARG A 113 17.81 -0.11 -6.83
CA ARG A 113 18.75 0.84 -6.24
C ARG A 113 18.38 1.24 -4.81
N LEU A 114 17.08 1.27 -4.49
CA LEU A 114 16.57 1.62 -3.16
C LEU A 114 16.18 0.41 -2.32
N ALA A 115 16.54 -0.82 -2.72
CA ALA A 115 16.04 -2.04 -2.09
C ALA A 115 16.23 -2.07 -0.56
N PRO A 116 17.41 -1.76 0.02
CA PRO A 116 17.59 -1.77 1.48
C PRO A 116 16.78 -0.67 2.21
N PHE A 117 16.59 0.49 1.57
CA PHE A 117 15.79 1.58 2.12
C PHE A 117 14.31 1.21 2.15
N LEU A 118 13.81 0.71 1.02
CA LEU A 118 12.41 0.36 0.86
C LEU A 118 12.04 -0.93 1.59
N ALA A 119 12.94 -1.92 1.70
CA ALA A 119 12.69 -3.18 2.40
C ALA A 119 12.30 -2.95 3.86
N ARG A 120 13.01 -2.09 4.59
CA ARG A 120 12.70 -1.73 5.99
C ARG A 120 11.31 -1.13 6.14
N ARG A 121 10.95 -0.20 5.25
CA ARG A 121 9.65 0.49 5.24
C ARG A 121 8.51 -0.44 4.84
N SER A 122 8.75 -1.30 3.85
CA SER A 122 7.78 -2.30 3.38
C SER A 122 7.52 -3.38 4.42
N GLY A 123 8.58 -3.85 5.09
CA GLY A 123 8.50 -4.86 6.13
C GLY A 123 7.59 -4.42 7.26
N LYS A 124 7.66 -3.14 7.64
CA LYS A 124 6.78 -2.54 8.66
C LYS A 124 5.28 -2.62 8.30
N LEU A 125 4.95 -2.66 7.02
CA LEU A 125 3.56 -2.66 6.54
C LEU A 125 3.04 -4.03 6.13
N TRP A 126 3.90 -4.90 5.61
CA TRP A 126 3.47 -6.10 4.88
C TRP A 126 3.99 -7.41 5.46
N ALA A 127 5.03 -7.39 6.29
CA ALA A 127 5.69 -8.63 6.74
C ALA A 127 4.76 -9.58 7.50
N SER A 128 3.81 -9.05 8.27
CA SER A 128 2.83 -9.83 9.01
C SER A 128 1.77 -10.52 8.13
N LEU A 129 1.51 -9.97 6.93
CA LEU A 129 0.56 -10.50 5.94
C LEU A 129 1.23 -11.48 4.99
N THR A 130 2.48 -11.21 4.60
CA THR A 130 3.25 -12.04 3.68
C THR A 130 4.23 -12.94 4.43
N ARG A 131 3.79 -13.58 5.54
CA ARG A 131 4.66 -14.46 6.33
C ARG A 131 5.25 -15.53 5.41
N ARG A 132 6.58 -15.62 5.37
CA ARG A 132 7.32 -16.52 4.50
C ARG A 132 8.45 -17.19 5.26
N ASN A 133 8.81 -18.39 4.83
CA ASN A 133 10.03 -19.05 5.26
C ASN A 133 11.19 -18.58 4.38
N GLY A 134 12.26 -18.06 4.99
CA GLY A 134 13.45 -17.61 4.28
C GLY A 134 13.42 -16.13 3.84
N PRO A 135 14.47 -15.66 3.15
CA PRO A 135 14.58 -14.28 2.71
C PRO A 135 13.52 -13.95 1.65
N PRO A 136 13.16 -12.65 1.49
CA PRO A 136 12.30 -12.23 0.39
C PRO A 136 12.90 -12.66 -0.96
N PRO A 137 12.11 -13.21 -1.89
CA PRO A 137 12.56 -13.52 -3.22
C PRO A 137 12.94 -12.24 -3.96
N VAL A 138 13.96 -12.35 -4.80
CA VAL A 138 14.43 -11.25 -5.64
C VAL A 138 13.52 -11.19 -6.87
N PRO A 139 12.90 -10.03 -7.18
CA PRO A 139 12.14 -9.86 -8.41
C PRO A 139 12.99 -10.17 -9.65
N PRO A 140 12.44 -10.83 -10.69
CA PRO A 140 13.17 -11.08 -11.91
C PRO A 140 13.50 -9.77 -12.62
N LYS A 141 14.64 -9.72 -13.30
CA LYS A 141 14.94 -8.62 -14.22
C LYS A 141 14.17 -8.82 -15.51
N VAL A 142 13.45 -7.78 -15.93
CA VAL A 142 12.63 -7.80 -17.13
C VAL A 142 13.07 -6.67 -18.05
N VAL A 143 13.30 -7.01 -19.31
CA VAL A 143 13.49 -6.04 -20.40
C VAL A 143 12.34 -6.26 -21.37
N PRO A 144 11.39 -5.31 -21.49
CA PRO A 144 10.32 -5.43 -22.46
C PRO A 144 10.86 -5.41 -23.89
N ASP A 145 10.27 -6.21 -24.78
CA ASP A 145 10.55 -6.14 -26.22
C ASP A 145 9.92 -4.88 -26.84
N VAL A 146 8.81 -4.41 -26.26
CA VAL A 146 8.14 -3.17 -26.65
C VAL A 146 7.82 -2.31 -25.43
N GLU A 147 8.23 -1.05 -25.49
CA GLU A 147 7.88 -0.02 -24.52
C GLU A 147 6.88 0.98 -25.12
N VAL A 148 5.64 0.99 -24.59
CA VAL A 148 4.54 1.83 -25.08
C VAL A 148 4.62 3.22 -24.45
N SER A 149 4.83 4.26 -25.26
CA SER A 149 4.93 5.65 -24.81
C SER A 149 3.61 6.42 -24.84
N ASP A 150 2.67 6.02 -25.70
CA ASP A 150 1.32 6.60 -25.79
C ASP A 150 0.28 5.49 -26.00
N VAL A 151 0.10 5.01 -27.23
CA VAL A 151 -0.79 3.88 -27.55
C VAL A 151 -0.10 2.91 -28.49
N LEU A 152 -0.24 1.61 -28.23
CA LEU A 152 0.10 0.54 -29.15
C LEU A 152 -1.17 -0.25 -29.49
N ALA A 153 -1.63 -0.13 -30.74
CA ALA A 153 -2.74 -0.92 -31.26
C ALA A 153 -2.22 -2.08 -32.11
N PHE A 154 -2.78 -3.27 -31.96
CA PHE A 154 -2.46 -4.44 -32.77
C PHE A 154 -3.62 -5.43 -32.84
N GLU A 155 -3.61 -6.29 -33.85
CA GLU A 155 -4.52 -7.44 -33.94
C GLU A 155 -3.77 -8.75 -33.65
N HIS A 156 -4.44 -9.69 -33.00
CA HIS A 156 -3.92 -11.02 -32.78
C HIS A 156 -5.04 -12.07 -32.74
N GLY A 157 -4.93 -13.10 -33.57
CA GLY A 157 -5.92 -14.17 -33.69
C GLY A 157 -7.36 -13.67 -33.87
N GLY A 158 -7.54 -12.60 -34.65
CA GLY A 158 -8.84 -11.99 -34.94
C GLY A 158 -9.39 -11.04 -33.86
N ARG A 159 -8.62 -10.73 -32.81
CA ARG A 159 -9.00 -9.77 -31.75
C ARG A 159 -8.14 -8.51 -31.84
N SER A 160 -8.74 -7.35 -31.67
CA SER A 160 -8.03 -6.07 -31.58
C SER A 160 -7.65 -5.77 -30.13
N PHE A 161 -6.43 -5.30 -29.92
CA PHE A 161 -5.88 -4.89 -28.63
C PHE A 161 -5.32 -3.49 -28.75
N GLU A 162 -5.51 -2.69 -27.71
CA GLU A 162 -4.85 -1.41 -27.53
C GLU A 162 -4.21 -1.35 -26.16
N VAL A 163 -2.90 -1.07 -26.10
CA VAL A 163 -2.18 -0.83 -24.85
C VAL A 163 -1.96 0.67 -24.73
N HIS A 164 -2.50 1.28 -23.67
CA HIS A 164 -2.48 2.73 -23.47
C HIS A 164 -1.61 3.09 -22.28
N LYS A 165 -0.75 4.09 -22.46
CA LYS A 165 0.10 4.65 -21.42
C LYS A 165 -0.72 5.45 -20.41
N THR A 166 -0.57 5.12 -19.13
CA THR A 166 -1.26 5.82 -18.04
C THR A 166 -0.32 6.12 -16.88
N SER A 167 0.51 7.14 -17.04
CA SER A 167 1.47 7.58 -16.00
C SER A 167 0.81 8.10 -14.71
N GLY A 168 -0.53 8.22 -14.68
CA GLY A 168 -1.31 8.52 -13.48
C GLY A 168 -1.66 7.30 -12.62
N GLY A 169 -1.30 6.09 -13.06
CA GLY A 169 -1.56 4.85 -12.33
C GLY A 169 -0.60 4.60 -11.17
N GLU A 170 -0.61 3.36 -10.67
CA GLU A 170 0.20 2.99 -9.50
C GLU A 170 1.71 3.17 -9.72
N THR A 171 2.19 3.01 -10.95
CA THR A 171 3.56 3.32 -11.32
C THR A 171 3.60 4.33 -12.46
N LEU A 172 4.70 5.07 -12.59
CA LEU A 172 4.90 5.96 -13.73
C LEU A 172 5.02 5.19 -15.06
N CYS A 173 5.38 3.91 -15.00
CA CYS A 173 5.41 3.03 -16.16
C CYS A 173 4.04 2.44 -16.55
N ALA A 174 2.98 2.65 -15.77
CA ALA A 174 1.71 1.92 -15.90
C ALA A 174 1.03 2.06 -17.27
N VAL A 175 0.34 0.99 -17.67
CA VAL A 175 -0.53 0.91 -18.85
C VAL A 175 -1.84 0.20 -18.51
N PHE A 176 -2.88 0.45 -19.31
CA PHE A 176 -4.05 -0.44 -19.39
C PHE A 176 -4.11 -1.12 -20.76
N VAL A 177 -4.87 -2.22 -20.85
CA VAL A 177 -5.16 -2.92 -22.10
C VAL A 177 -6.65 -2.80 -22.41
N TRP A 178 -7.00 -2.37 -23.62
CA TRP A 178 -8.36 -2.20 -24.09
C TRP A 178 -8.66 -3.15 -25.25
N LEU A 179 -9.81 -3.82 -25.19
CA LEU A 179 -10.33 -4.72 -26.22
C LEU A 179 -11.60 -4.07 -26.78
N PRO A 180 -11.50 -3.27 -27.86
CA PRO A 180 -12.58 -2.40 -28.33
C PRO A 180 -13.84 -3.16 -28.74
N ALA A 181 -13.69 -4.28 -29.45
CA ALA A 181 -14.82 -5.08 -29.91
C ALA A 181 -15.64 -5.68 -28.75
N GLU A 182 -14.98 -5.98 -27.64
CA GLU A 182 -15.58 -6.60 -26.45
C GLU A 182 -15.93 -5.59 -25.36
N ARG A 183 -15.57 -4.33 -25.58
CA ARG A 183 -15.70 -3.23 -24.64
C ARG A 183 -15.15 -3.59 -23.25
N THR A 184 -14.03 -4.31 -23.23
CA THR A 184 -13.40 -4.86 -22.04
C THR A 184 -12.03 -4.21 -21.79
N ILE A 185 -11.79 -3.73 -20.58
CA ILE A 185 -10.53 -3.09 -20.19
C ILE A 185 -9.83 -3.83 -19.04
N PHE A 186 -8.53 -4.03 -19.16
CA PHE A 186 -7.65 -4.48 -18.09
C PHE A 186 -6.86 -3.29 -17.55
N THR A 187 -7.19 -2.80 -16.35
CA THR A 187 -6.65 -1.54 -15.82
C THR A 187 -5.35 -1.68 -15.05
N GLY A 188 -4.91 -2.91 -14.74
CA GLY A 188 -3.89 -3.14 -13.71
C GLY A 188 -4.30 -2.42 -12.42
N ASN A 189 -3.36 -1.72 -11.78
CA ASN A 189 -3.65 -0.89 -10.59
C ASN A 189 -3.74 0.60 -10.93
N LEU A 190 -4.20 0.97 -12.13
CA LEU A 190 -4.46 2.38 -12.49
C LEU A 190 -5.29 3.10 -11.41
N PHE A 191 -6.33 2.44 -10.90
CA PHE A 191 -7.19 2.98 -9.84
C PHE A 191 -6.82 2.47 -8.44
N GLY A 192 -5.62 1.93 -8.29
CA GLY A 192 -5.16 1.25 -7.08
C GLY A 192 -5.64 -0.21 -6.98
N PRO A 193 -5.26 -0.91 -5.90
CA PRO A 193 -5.54 -2.34 -5.73
C PRO A 193 -6.98 -2.65 -5.31
N VAL A 194 -7.79 -1.64 -4.96
CA VAL A 194 -9.20 -1.82 -4.61
C VAL A 194 -10.04 -0.90 -5.49
N TRP A 195 -11.02 -1.47 -6.20
CA TRP A 195 -11.91 -0.68 -7.04
C TRP A 195 -12.72 0.34 -6.23
N ARG A 196 -13.03 1.49 -6.83
CA ARG A 196 -13.78 2.59 -6.21
C ARG A 196 -13.19 3.03 -4.87
N ALA A 197 -11.87 3.14 -4.82
CA ALA A 197 -11.12 3.58 -3.67
C ALA A 197 -10.37 4.89 -3.95
N MET A 198 -10.07 5.62 -2.88
CA MET A 198 -9.20 6.79 -2.90
C MET A 198 -7.84 6.40 -3.47
N PRO A 199 -7.31 7.10 -4.50
CA PRO A 199 -5.99 6.80 -5.03
C PRO A 199 -4.94 6.99 -3.94
N ASN A 200 -3.92 6.14 -3.97
CA ASN A 200 -2.75 6.36 -3.14
C ASN A 200 -1.73 7.16 -3.95
N LEU A 201 -1.78 8.49 -3.92
CA LEU A 201 -0.87 9.32 -4.72
C LEU A 201 0.60 9.23 -4.25
N VAL A 202 0.80 8.97 -2.96
CA VAL A 202 2.12 8.70 -2.36
C VAL A 202 1.96 7.62 -1.29
N THR A 203 2.49 6.44 -1.55
CA THR A 203 2.41 5.34 -0.57
C THR A 203 3.27 5.62 0.66
N ILE A 204 2.77 5.26 1.84
CA ILE A 204 3.48 5.45 3.12
C ILE A 204 4.81 4.66 3.18
N ARG A 205 4.93 3.60 2.38
CA ARG A 205 6.18 2.84 2.17
C ARG A 205 7.28 3.71 1.55
N GLY A 206 6.90 4.74 0.81
CA GLY A 206 7.77 5.51 -0.07
C GLY A 206 7.73 4.99 -1.50
N ASP A 207 7.49 5.91 -2.43
CA ASP A 207 7.59 5.74 -3.89
C ASP A 207 7.68 7.14 -4.53
N ARG A 208 7.98 7.22 -5.83
CA ARG A 208 7.85 8.48 -6.57
C ARG A 208 6.38 8.95 -6.55
N PRO A 209 6.10 10.25 -6.33
CA PRO A 209 4.73 10.75 -6.31
C PRO A 209 4.00 10.52 -7.63
N ARG A 210 2.71 10.17 -7.53
CA ARG A 210 1.77 10.10 -8.64
C ARG A 210 1.01 11.41 -8.69
N LEU A 211 1.13 12.13 -9.80
CA LEU A 211 0.56 13.47 -9.94
C LEU A 211 -0.96 13.42 -10.09
N VAL A 212 -1.68 14.26 -9.36
CA VAL A 212 -3.15 14.24 -9.34
C VAL A 212 -3.76 14.47 -10.73
N ARG A 213 -3.17 15.39 -11.51
CA ARG A 213 -3.63 15.68 -12.88
C ARG A 213 -3.35 14.54 -13.85
N ALA A 214 -2.27 13.78 -13.65
CA ALA A 214 -2.01 12.59 -14.46
C ALA A 214 -3.05 11.50 -14.19
N TYR A 215 -3.36 11.26 -12.90
CA TYR A 215 -4.42 10.33 -12.49
C TYR A 215 -5.78 10.70 -13.10
N LEU A 216 -6.19 11.97 -12.98
CA LEU A 216 -7.47 12.45 -13.52
C LEU A 216 -7.56 12.30 -15.05
N ARG A 217 -6.47 12.56 -15.78
CA ARG A 217 -6.44 12.34 -17.23
C ARG A 217 -6.62 10.87 -17.58
N SER A 218 -5.91 9.96 -16.90
CA SER A 218 -6.05 8.53 -17.16
C SER A 218 -7.45 8.01 -16.81
N LEU A 219 -8.06 8.53 -15.74
CA LEU A 219 -9.45 8.26 -15.39
C LEU A 219 -10.42 8.74 -16.49
N ASP A 220 -10.21 9.97 -17.00
CA ASP A 220 -11.01 10.54 -18.09
C ASP A 220 -10.88 9.74 -19.40
N THR A 221 -9.68 9.21 -19.71
CA THR A 221 -9.49 8.29 -20.84
C THR A 221 -10.34 7.04 -20.67
N VAL A 222 -10.27 6.35 -19.52
CA VAL A 222 -11.06 5.12 -19.28
C VAL A 222 -12.57 5.40 -19.33
N ARG A 223 -13.01 6.55 -18.80
CA ARG A 223 -14.41 6.98 -18.89
C ARG A 223 -14.88 7.14 -20.33
N ALA A 224 -14.04 7.70 -21.20
CA ALA A 224 -14.37 7.95 -22.60
C ALA A 224 -14.47 6.65 -23.43
N LEU A 225 -13.82 5.57 -23.00
CA LEU A 225 -13.94 4.25 -23.63
C LEU A 225 -15.29 3.57 -23.36
N GLU A 226 -16.00 4.02 -22.30
CA GLU A 226 -17.29 3.48 -21.87
C GLU A 226 -17.27 1.93 -21.75
N PRO A 227 -16.41 1.32 -20.91
CA PRO A 227 -16.29 -0.14 -20.83
C PRO A 227 -17.56 -0.82 -20.29
N ASP A 228 -17.88 -2.00 -20.80
CA ASP A 228 -18.93 -2.89 -20.29
C ASP A 228 -18.39 -3.85 -19.21
N LEU A 229 -17.07 -4.10 -19.24
CA LEU A 229 -16.34 -4.96 -18.32
C LEU A 229 -14.99 -4.31 -17.96
N VAL A 230 -14.74 -4.13 -16.67
CA VAL A 230 -13.44 -3.71 -16.13
C VAL A 230 -12.82 -4.86 -15.36
N ILE A 231 -11.59 -5.21 -15.72
CA ILE A 231 -10.76 -6.21 -15.07
C ILE A 231 -9.58 -5.48 -14.42
N THR A 232 -9.50 -5.51 -13.10
CA THR A 232 -8.47 -4.80 -12.32
C THR A 232 -7.22 -5.67 -12.11
N GLY A 233 -6.15 -5.14 -11.52
CA GLY A 233 -5.00 -5.98 -11.11
C GLY A 233 -5.31 -6.92 -9.95
N HIS A 234 -6.39 -6.69 -9.21
CA HIS A 234 -6.79 -7.43 -8.00
C HIS A 234 -8.29 -7.66 -7.98
N GLY A 235 -8.72 -8.73 -7.31
CA GLY A 235 -10.13 -8.96 -6.99
C GLY A 235 -10.98 -9.41 -8.17
N GLU A 236 -12.30 -9.24 -8.04
CA GLU A 236 -13.27 -9.67 -9.04
C GLU A 236 -13.47 -8.61 -10.15
N PRO A 237 -13.77 -9.05 -11.40
CA PRO A 237 -14.16 -8.13 -12.48
C PRO A 237 -15.43 -7.34 -12.15
N ILE A 238 -15.45 -6.07 -12.57
CA ILE A 238 -16.59 -5.16 -12.44
C ILE A 238 -17.38 -5.18 -13.74
N ARG A 239 -18.69 -5.42 -13.64
CA ARG A 239 -19.57 -5.63 -14.79
C ARG A 239 -20.66 -4.57 -14.86
N GLY A 240 -21.03 -4.21 -16.09
CA GLY A 240 -22.14 -3.32 -16.40
C GLY A 240 -21.68 -1.89 -16.68
N ALA A 241 -21.94 -1.40 -17.90
CA ALA A 241 -21.51 -0.07 -18.32
C ALA A 241 -22.01 1.04 -17.38
N HIS A 242 -23.26 0.94 -16.92
CA HIS A 242 -23.86 1.96 -16.04
C HIS A 242 -23.20 2.01 -14.66
N SER A 243 -22.99 0.87 -14.01
CA SER A 243 -22.32 0.79 -12.71
C SER A 243 -20.87 1.24 -12.82
N ILE A 244 -20.14 0.77 -13.84
CA ILE A 244 -18.76 1.17 -14.09
C ILE A 244 -18.68 2.69 -14.31
N ARG A 245 -19.56 3.26 -15.14
CA ARG A 245 -19.62 4.69 -15.39
C ARG A 245 -19.88 5.47 -14.10
N ALA A 246 -20.85 5.04 -13.30
CA ALA A 246 -21.17 5.68 -12.02
C ALA A 246 -19.98 5.64 -11.04
N ASP A 247 -19.25 4.52 -10.97
CA ASP A 247 -18.07 4.38 -10.11
C ASP A 247 -16.92 5.29 -10.59
N LEU A 248 -16.65 5.34 -11.89
CA LEU A 248 -15.67 6.25 -12.48
C LEU A 248 -16.06 7.73 -12.26
N ASP A 249 -17.36 8.05 -12.37
CA ASP A 249 -17.90 9.38 -12.07
C ASP A 249 -17.67 9.77 -10.61
N ALA A 250 -17.95 8.85 -9.67
CA ALA A 250 -17.72 9.07 -8.25
C ALA A 250 -16.23 9.26 -7.92
N MET A 251 -15.34 8.40 -8.45
CA MET A 251 -13.89 8.53 -8.25
C MET A 251 -13.36 9.87 -8.76
N ARG A 252 -13.78 10.28 -9.96
CA ARG A 252 -13.39 11.57 -10.53
C ARG A 252 -13.90 12.74 -9.69
N ALA A 253 -15.18 12.73 -9.32
CA ALA A 253 -15.79 13.81 -8.55
C ALA A 253 -15.08 13.99 -7.20
N ALA A 254 -14.76 12.89 -6.52
CA ALA A 254 -14.02 12.90 -5.26
C ALA A 254 -12.64 13.54 -5.41
N VAL A 255 -11.83 13.11 -6.38
CA VAL A 255 -10.46 13.62 -6.55
C VAL A 255 -10.44 15.07 -7.06
N VAL A 256 -11.35 15.44 -7.97
CA VAL A 256 -11.51 16.84 -8.42
C VAL A 256 -11.91 17.75 -7.25
N HIS A 257 -12.82 17.30 -6.38
CA HIS A 257 -13.20 18.05 -5.19
C HIS A 257 -11.99 18.26 -4.27
N ILE A 258 -11.27 17.19 -3.93
CA ILE A 258 -10.10 17.28 -3.04
C ILE A 258 -9.04 18.23 -3.62
N GLU A 259 -8.74 18.12 -4.91
CA GLU A 259 -7.78 19.00 -5.59
C GLU A 259 -8.23 20.47 -5.52
N ARG A 260 -9.49 20.74 -5.86
CA ARG A 260 -10.05 22.10 -5.83
C ARG A 260 -9.99 22.71 -4.43
N GLU A 261 -10.47 21.99 -3.41
CA GLU A 261 -10.48 22.49 -2.03
C GLU A 261 -9.06 22.65 -1.47
N THR A 262 -8.14 21.76 -1.86
CA THR A 262 -6.72 21.87 -1.45
C THR A 262 -6.12 23.16 -2.03
N ILE A 263 -6.26 23.39 -3.34
CA ILE A 263 -5.73 24.60 -4.00
C ILE A 263 -6.40 25.87 -3.45
N ALA A 264 -7.71 25.87 -3.25
CA ALA A 264 -8.42 27.00 -2.65
C ALA A 264 -7.91 27.29 -1.24
N GLY A 265 -7.68 26.25 -0.44
CA GLY A 265 -7.11 26.35 0.89
C GLY A 265 -5.68 26.88 0.92
N MET A 266 -4.84 26.43 0.00
CA MET A 266 -3.48 26.94 -0.20
C MET A 266 -3.49 28.44 -0.51
N ASN A 267 -4.32 28.86 -1.47
CA ASN A 267 -4.46 30.27 -1.84
C ASN A 267 -5.02 31.13 -0.70
N ALA A 268 -5.80 30.53 0.22
CA ALA A 268 -6.29 31.18 1.42
C ALA A 268 -5.29 31.19 2.59
N GLY A 269 -4.05 30.69 2.38
CA GLY A 269 -3.00 30.65 3.40
C GLY A 269 -3.20 29.60 4.49
N LYS A 270 -4.09 28.61 4.28
CA LYS A 270 -4.27 27.51 5.23
C LYS A 270 -3.07 26.56 5.19
N SER A 271 -2.67 26.07 6.37
CA SER A 271 -1.61 25.06 6.47
C SER A 271 -2.07 23.71 5.93
N VAL A 272 -1.13 22.87 5.47
CA VAL A 272 -1.42 21.50 5.04
C VAL A 272 -2.18 20.70 6.11
N HIS A 273 -1.81 20.85 7.38
CA HIS A 273 -2.48 20.15 8.49
C HIS A 273 -3.92 20.61 8.72
N ALA A 274 -4.21 21.91 8.55
CA ALA A 274 -5.59 22.40 8.60
C ALA A 274 -6.41 21.80 7.44
N LEU A 275 -5.85 21.76 6.23
CA LEU A 275 -6.53 21.17 5.06
C LEU A 275 -6.77 19.67 5.22
N MET A 276 -5.78 18.93 5.74
CA MET A 276 -5.93 17.50 6.04
C MET A 276 -7.08 17.21 7.01
N ARG A 277 -7.33 18.12 7.97
CA ARG A 277 -8.40 18.01 8.97
C ARG A 277 -9.76 18.43 8.41
N ASP A 278 -9.78 19.53 7.65
CA ASP A 278 -11.03 20.23 7.29
C ASP A 278 -11.64 19.74 5.97
N ILE A 279 -10.83 19.24 5.03
CA ILE A 279 -11.34 18.76 3.73
C ILE A 279 -11.92 17.36 3.88
N THR A 280 -13.20 17.22 3.59
CA THR A 280 -13.95 15.96 3.61
C THR A 280 -14.77 15.80 2.35
N LEU A 281 -14.96 14.56 1.88
CA LEU A 281 -15.86 14.29 0.76
C LEU A 281 -17.34 14.49 1.17
N PRO A 282 -18.19 15.04 0.29
CA PRO A 282 -19.63 15.07 0.49
C PRO A 282 -20.20 13.64 0.53
N GLU A 283 -21.32 13.43 1.22
CA GLU A 283 -21.85 12.09 1.53
C GLU A 283 -22.16 11.25 0.29
N ASP A 284 -22.73 11.88 -0.74
CA ASP A 284 -23.04 11.31 -2.05
C ASP A 284 -21.80 11.02 -2.92
N GLY A 285 -20.66 11.63 -2.60
CA GLY A 285 -19.38 11.48 -3.31
C GLY A 285 -18.36 10.58 -2.62
N ARG A 286 -18.73 9.87 -1.54
CA ARG A 286 -17.79 9.06 -0.77
C ARG A 286 -17.32 7.83 -1.56
N ILE A 287 -16.00 7.69 -1.65
CA ILE A 287 -15.30 6.48 -2.13
C ILE A 287 -14.53 5.84 -0.98
N GLY A 288 -14.13 4.58 -1.12
CA GLY A 288 -13.49 3.83 -0.05
C GLY A 288 -12.07 4.32 0.27
N GLU A 289 -11.69 4.38 1.54
CA GLU A 289 -10.34 4.78 1.98
C GLU A 289 -9.49 3.57 2.38
N PHE A 290 -9.51 2.52 1.54
CA PHE A 290 -8.94 1.20 1.87
C PHE A 290 -7.42 1.14 1.84
N HIS A 291 -6.81 2.01 1.03
CA HIS A 291 -5.37 2.11 0.84
C HIS A 291 -4.93 3.58 0.84
N GLY A 292 -5.44 4.38 -0.10
CA GLY A 292 -5.40 5.83 0.00
C GLY A 292 -6.39 6.36 1.04
N LYS A 293 -6.22 7.63 1.43
CA LYS A 293 -7.07 8.33 2.41
C LYS A 293 -7.20 9.79 1.98
N THR A 294 -8.36 10.41 2.17
CA THR A 294 -8.64 11.80 1.75
C THR A 294 -7.56 12.75 2.28
N SER A 295 -7.27 12.68 3.59
CA SER A 295 -6.24 13.52 4.21
C SER A 295 -4.84 13.31 3.61
N TRP A 296 -4.52 12.09 3.14
CA TRP A 296 -3.22 11.82 2.52
C TRP A 296 -3.17 12.33 1.08
N VAL A 297 -4.28 12.25 0.34
CA VAL A 297 -4.40 12.85 -0.99
C VAL A 297 -4.32 14.38 -0.92
N VAL A 298 -4.98 15.00 0.06
CA VAL A 298 -4.84 16.44 0.35
C VAL A 298 -3.36 16.80 0.52
N ARG A 299 -2.65 16.05 1.39
CA ARG A 299 -1.23 16.29 1.63
C ARG A 299 -0.38 16.08 0.38
N ALA A 300 -0.63 15.02 -0.38
CA ALA A 300 0.11 14.74 -1.61
C ALA A 300 -0.08 15.85 -2.66
N ILE A 301 -1.30 16.36 -2.84
CA ILE A 301 -1.58 17.48 -3.75
C ILE A 301 -0.92 18.77 -3.25
N TRP A 302 -0.95 19.02 -1.94
CA TRP A 302 -0.29 20.17 -1.35
C TRP A 302 1.22 20.12 -1.60
N GLU A 303 1.88 18.98 -1.31
CA GLU A 303 3.32 18.78 -1.50
C GLU A 303 3.72 18.74 -2.98
N GLU A 304 2.85 18.23 -3.88
CA GLU A 304 3.03 18.30 -5.34
C GLU A 304 3.22 19.76 -5.81
N ASN A 305 2.49 20.70 -5.21
CA ASN A 305 2.50 22.11 -5.61
C ASN A 305 3.48 22.98 -4.80
N ALA A 306 3.63 22.72 -3.51
CA ALA A 306 4.47 23.52 -2.61
C ALA A 306 5.91 23.00 -2.48
N GLY A 307 6.16 21.74 -2.84
CA GLY A 307 7.44 21.08 -2.67
C GLY A 307 7.77 20.72 -1.21
N TRP A 308 9.03 20.43 -0.95
CA TRP A 308 9.52 19.91 0.33
C TRP A 308 9.61 20.96 1.45
N PHE A 309 9.69 22.25 1.12
CA PHE A 309 9.93 23.30 2.10
C PHE A 309 8.63 23.90 2.62
N HIS A 310 8.26 23.55 3.85
CA HIS A 310 7.05 24.05 4.49
C HIS A 310 7.33 25.36 5.23
N TYR A 311 6.71 26.46 4.82
CA TYR A 311 7.00 27.79 5.41
C TYR A 311 6.70 27.85 6.92
N ALA A 312 5.76 27.03 7.41
CA ALA A 312 5.46 26.91 8.84
C ALA A 312 6.61 26.31 9.67
N ASP A 313 7.57 25.65 9.03
CA ASP A 313 8.78 25.14 9.69
C ASP A 313 9.82 26.25 9.94
N GLY A 314 9.68 27.40 9.27
CA GLY A 314 10.56 28.54 9.42
C GLY A 314 11.98 28.28 8.91
N THR A 315 12.93 29.12 9.34
CA THR A 315 14.33 29.08 8.90
C THR A 315 15.00 27.73 9.10
N THR A 316 14.67 27.00 10.17
CA THR A 316 15.27 25.69 10.46
C THR A 316 14.94 24.65 9.41
N GLY A 317 13.82 24.79 8.69
CA GLY A 317 13.48 23.88 7.59
C GLY A 317 14.48 23.92 6.42
N LEU A 318 15.32 24.96 6.32
CA LEU A 318 16.39 25.04 5.31
C LEU A 318 17.64 24.21 5.66
N TYR A 319 17.74 23.74 6.90
CA TYR A 319 18.97 23.14 7.44
C TYR A 319 18.73 21.71 7.96
N HIS A 320 19.82 21.00 8.21
CA HIS A 320 19.80 19.58 8.54
C HIS A 320 19.38 19.26 9.99
N VAL A 321 19.20 20.27 10.85
CA VAL A 321 18.87 20.08 12.27
C VAL A 321 17.35 19.96 12.41
N PRO A 322 16.80 18.78 12.75
CA PRO A 322 15.36 18.58 12.89
C PRO A 322 14.83 19.24 14.16
N ARG A 323 13.52 19.49 14.23
CA ARG A 323 12.86 19.98 15.45
C ARG A 323 13.08 19.06 16.65
N SER A 324 13.13 17.74 16.43
CA SER A 324 13.36 16.76 17.50
C SER A 324 14.75 16.85 18.13
N ALA A 325 15.70 17.60 17.54
CA ALA A 325 17.04 17.78 18.11
C ALA A 325 17.02 18.51 19.46
N VAL A 326 15.96 19.25 19.77
CA VAL A 326 15.80 19.97 21.05
C VAL A 326 14.87 19.25 22.02
N ASP A 327 14.40 18.05 21.72
CA ASP A 327 13.47 17.31 22.59
C ASP A 327 14.08 17.05 23.98
N ALA A 328 15.38 16.76 24.04
CA ALA A 328 16.10 16.60 25.30
C ALA A 328 16.14 17.90 26.13
N ASP A 329 16.29 19.07 25.48
CA ASP A 329 16.23 20.36 26.16
C ASP A 329 14.82 20.63 26.71
N LEU A 330 13.80 20.32 25.91
CA LEU A 330 12.39 20.45 26.33
C LEU A 330 12.08 19.54 27.51
N ALA A 331 12.55 18.29 27.50
CA ALA A 331 12.39 17.35 28.59
C ALA A 331 13.13 17.80 29.86
N ALA A 332 14.35 18.34 29.73
CA ALA A 332 15.11 18.87 30.87
C ALA A 332 14.43 20.09 31.51
N LEU A 333 13.79 20.95 30.70
CA LEU A 333 13.07 22.12 31.17
C LEU A 333 11.71 21.79 31.80
N ALA A 334 10.93 20.92 31.15
CA ALA A 334 9.57 20.60 31.57
C ALA A 334 9.50 19.47 32.61
N GLY A 335 10.50 18.60 32.65
CA GLY A 335 10.45 17.30 33.32
C GLY A 335 9.67 16.26 32.50
N THR A 336 10.12 15.00 32.55
CA THR A 336 9.47 13.87 31.87
C THR A 336 8.09 13.56 32.45
N ALA A 337 7.95 13.49 33.78
CA ALA A 337 6.67 13.20 34.42
C ALA A 337 5.55 14.22 34.09
N PRO A 338 5.78 15.55 34.09
CA PRO A 338 4.79 16.52 33.61
C PRO A 338 4.39 16.36 32.14
N LEU A 339 5.32 16.00 31.26
CA LEU A 339 5.03 15.72 29.84
C LEU A 339 4.10 14.51 29.70
N VAL A 340 4.40 13.42 30.41
CA VAL A 340 3.58 12.20 30.41
C VAL A 340 2.19 12.48 30.99
N ALA A 341 2.10 13.21 32.10
CA ALA A 341 0.81 13.58 32.69
C ALA A 341 -0.04 14.44 31.74
N ARG A 342 0.59 15.38 31.02
CA ARG A 342 -0.11 16.18 29.99
C ARG A 342 -0.54 15.31 28.82
N ALA A 343 0.29 14.38 28.37
CA ALA A 343 -0.04 13.46 27.29
C ALA A 343 -1.25 12.59 27.64
N LEU A 344 -1.31 12.06 28.86
CA LEU A 344 -2.47 11.31 29.35
C LEU A 344 -3.74 12.17 29.31
N ALA A 345 -3.67 13.43 29.76
CA ALA A 345 -4.82 14.34 29.68
C ALA A 345 -5.28 14.62 28.24
N HIS A 346 -4.37 14.64 27.25
CA HIS A 346 -4.73 14.72 25.84
C HIS A 346 -5.42 13.45 25.37
N LEU A 347 -4.88 12.29 25.75
CA LEU A 347 -5.46 10.99 25.39
C LEU A 347 -6.88 10.82 25.95
N ASP A 348 -7.10 11.14 27.23
CA ASP A 348 -8.40 11.11 27.90
C ASP A 348 -9.42 12.04 27.23
N ALA A 349 -8.94 13.15 26.67
CA ALA A 349 -9.75 14.10 25.92
C ALA A 349 -9.90 13.74 24.42
N GLY A 350 -9.54 12.52 24.01
CA GLY A 350 -9.70 12.03 22.65
C GLY A 350 -8.73 12.66 21.64
N ARG A 351 -7.57 13.15 22.09
CA ARG A 351 -6.51 13.78 21.27
C ARG A 351 -5.24 12.93 21.25
N PRO A 352 -5.26 11.73 20.63
CA PRO A 352 -4.16 10.78 20.69
C PRO A 352 -2.89 11.27 19.97
N LEU A 353 -3.00 12.06 18.89
CA LEU A 353 -1.83 12.55 18.16
C LEU A 353 -1.04 13.59 18.98
N GLU A 354 -1.74 14.47 19.68
CA GLU A 354 -1.14 15.41 20.61
C GLU A 354 -0.50 14.71 21.81
N ALA A 355 -1.12 13.61 22.29
CA ALA A 355 -0.51 12.77 23.32
C ALA A 355 0.81 12.15 22.83
N LEU A 356 0.84 11.64 21.58
CA LEU A 356 2.04 11.07 20.96
C LEU A 356 3.19 12.08 20.89
N HIS A 357 2.94 13.30 20.44
CA HIS A 357 3.96 14.35 20.39
C HIS A 357 4.63 14.61 21.76
N LEU A 358 3.86 14.57 22.84
CA LEU A 358 4.38 14.83 24.19
C LEU A 358 5.18 13.66 24.74
N VAL A 359 4.70 12.41 24.56
CA VAL A 359 5.45 11.24 25.03
C VAL A 359 6.70 10.99 24.19
N GLU A 360 6.73 11.36 22.92
CA GLU A 360 7.94 11.29 22.10
C GLU A 360 9.07 12.17 22.67
N ILE A 361 8.75 13.39 23.12
CA ILE A 361 9.72 14.27 23.79
C ILE A 361 10.23 13.61 25.07
N ALA A 362 9.33 13.06 25.91
CA ALA A 362 9.73 12.37 27.14
C ALA A 362 10.61 11.15 26.87
N LEU A 363 10.26 10.33 25.87
CA LEU A 363 10.99 9.12 25.48
C LEU A 363 12.35 9.43 24.83
N THR A 364 12.57 10.63 24.29
CA THR A 364 13.91 11.05 23.85
C THR A 364 14.87 11.18 25.05
N ALA A 365 14.38 11.65 26.20
CA ALA A 365 15.19 11.76 27.42
C ALA A 365 15.27 10.44 28.20
N GLU A 366 14.16 9.72 28.31
CA GLU A 366 14.05 8.44 29.04
C GLU A 366 13.41 7.36 28.15
N PRO A 367 14.17 6.71 27.23
CA PRO A 367 13.61 5.80 26.23
C PRO A 367 12.88 4.56 26.77
N ALA A 368 13.13 4.22 28.03
CA ALA A 368 12.55 3.07 28.71
C ALA A 368 11.56 3.47 29.83
N ASP A 369 11.12 4.73 29.89
CA ASP A 369 10.10 5.16 30.86
C ASP A 369 8.80 4.36 30.66
N PRO A 370 8.40 3.49 31.61
CA PRO A 370 7.24 2.63 31.45
C PRO A 370 5.93 3.41 31.40
N GLN A 371 5.83 4.58 32.05
CA GLN A 371 4.62 5.40 32.02
C GLN A 371 4.47 6.10 30.66
N ALA A 372 5.55 6.65 30.12
CA ALA A 372 5.55 7.26 28.80
C ALA A 372 5.23 6.23 27.70
N LEU A 373 5.84 5.04 27.77
CA LEU A 373 5.57 3.93 26.86
C LEU A 373 4.12 3.43 26.96
N ALA A 374 3.55 3.34 28.16
CA ALA A 374 2.15 2.96 28.35
C ALA A 374 1.20 3.97 27.70
N VAL A 375 1.41 5.28 27.90
CA VAL A 375 0.59 6.32 27.25
C VAL A 375 0.76 6.29 25.73
N ARG A 376 1.99 6.10 25.22
CA ARG A 376 2.26 5.94 23.78
C ARG A 376 1.47 4.76 23.21
N LYS A 377 1.53 3.60 23.88
CA LYS A 377 0.78 2.40 23.47
C LYS A 377 -0.72 2.66 23.41
N SER A 378 -1.30 3.22 24.47
CA SER A 378 -2.74 3.50 24.52
C SER A 378 -3.19 4.51 23.45
N ALA A 379 -2.36 5.51 23.13
CA ALA A 379 -2.64 6.44 22.03
C ALA A 379 -2.60 5.73 20.66
N LEU A 380 -1.62 4.86 20.42
CA LEU A 380 -1.54 4.05 19.20
C LEU A 380 -2.71 3.06 19.07
N GLU A 381 -3.11 2.39 20.16
CA GLU A 381 -4.25 1.47 20.19
C GLU A 381 -5.58 2.18 19.89
N ARG A 382 -5.73 3.42 20.38
CA ARG A 382 -6.89 4.26 20.05
C ARG A 382 -6.94 4.54 18.55
N LEU A 383 -5.82 5.00 17.96
CA LEU A 383 -5.73 5.23 16.51
C LEU A 383 -5.96 3.94 15.71
N ALA A 384 -5.44 2.81 16.20
CA ALA A 384 -5.59 1.52 15.53
C ALA A 384 -7.05 1.06 15.50
N THR A 385 -7.79 1.30 16.58
CA THR A 385 -9.23 1.04 16.66
C THR A 385 -10.00 1.88 15.65
N ASP A 386 -9.68 3.16 15.52
CA ASP A 386 -10.35 4.07 14.58
C ASP A 386 -10.04 3.72 13.11
N ALA A 387 -8.83 3.20 12.84
CA ALA A 387 -8.39 2.79 11.51
C ALA A 387 -8.84 1.35 11.11
N ALA A 388 -9.20 0.53 12.10
CA ALA A 388 -9.47 -0.90 11.91
C ALA A 388 -10.57 -1.15 10.87
N GLY A 389 -10.28 -2.05 9.91
CA GLY A 389 -11.19 -2.40 8.82
C GLY A 389 -11.38 -1.30 7.76
N ARG A 390 -10.85 -0.08 7.97
CA ARG A 390 -11.03 1.06 7.07
C ARG A 390 -9.85 1.23 6.12
N ASN A 391 -8.62 1.33 6.64
CA ASN A 391 -7.43 1.56 5.84
C ASN A 391 -6.33 0.57 6.23
N LEU A 392 -5.87 -0.24 5.27
CA LEU A 392 -4.89 -1.28 5.56
C LEU A 392 -3.53 -0.71 5.92
N SER A 393 -3.06 0.29 5.19
CA SER A 393 -1.74 0.89 5.36
C SER A 393 -1.61 1.56 6.73
N GLU A 394 -2.62 2.30 7.16
CA GLU A 394 -2.70 2.88 8.51
C GLU A 394 -2.75 1.80 9.59
N THR A 395 -3.60 0.79 9.41
CA THR A 395 -3.73 -0.32 10.37
C THR A 395 -2.40 -1.05 10.57
N MET A 396 -1.69 -1.37 9.49
CA MET A 396 -0.43 -2.12 9.58
C MET A 396 0.70 -1.29 10.18
N TRP A 397 0.78 0.00 9.86
CA TRP A 397 1.72 0.92 10.52
C TRP A 397 1.51 0.96 12.03
N LEU A 398 0.26 1.17 12.46
CA LEU A 398 -0.08 1.29 13.89
C LEU A 398 0.17 -0.02 14.64
N LYS A 399 -0.16 -1.17 14.05
CA LYS A 399 0.17 -2.48 14.63
C LYS A 399 1.67 -2.68 14.83
N ALA A 400 2.49 -2.24 13.87
CA ALA A 400 3.94 -2.35 14.00
C ALA A 400 4.49 -1.41 15.08
N GLU A 401 4.01 -0.17 15.18
CA GLU A 401 4.37 0.75 16.26
C GLU A 401 4.00 0.20 17.66
N ILE A 402 2.83 -0.41 17.79
CA ILE A 402 2.40 -1.05 19.06
C ILE A 402 3.34 -2.21 19.41
N ALA A 403 3.69 -3.05 18.43
CA ALA A 403 4.63 -4.15 18.64
C ALA A 403 6.04 -3.68 19.03
N ASP A 404 6.51 -2.56 18.45
CA ASP A 404 7.79 -1.94 18.82
C ASP A 404 7.76 -1.48 20.30
N VAL A 405 6.66 -0.85 20.75
CA VAL A 405 6.48 -0.43 22.15
C VAL A 405 6.43 -1.64 23.10
N ASP A 406 5.70 -2.68 22.74
CA ASP A 406 5.59 -3.91 23.54
C ASP A 406 6.95 -4.60 23.73
N ALA A 407 7.79 -4.59 22.69
CA ALA A 407 9.12 -5.17 22.77
C ALA A 407 10.02 -4.42 23.78
N ILE A 408 9.91 -3.09 23.86
CA ILE A 408 10.67 -2.26 24.81
C ILE A 408 10.18 -2.51 26.24
N LEU A 409 8.86 -2.48 26.47
CA LEU A 409 8.26 -2.75 27.78
C LEU A 409 8.68 -4.14 28.31
N ALA A 410 8.60 -5.16 27.46
CA ALA A 410 9.01 -6.52 27.83
C ALA A 410 10.51 -6.65 28.12
N ALA A 411 11.36 -5.82 27.51
CA ALA A 411 12.79 -5.79 27.81
C ALA A 411 13.08 -5.12 29.16
N GLY A 412 12.38 -4.04 29.49
CA GLY A 412 12.46 -3.37 30.79
C GLY A 412 12.11 -4.28 31.96
N ASP A 413 11.02 -5.05 31.84
CA ASP A 413 10.57 -5.99 32.87
C ASP A 413 11.58 -7.11 33.15
N ARG A 414 12.38 -7.52 32.15
CA ARG A 414 13.44 -8.53 32.33
C ARG A 414 14.66 -8.01 33.08
N THR A 415 14.84 -6.69 33.14
CA THR A 415 15.97 -6.03 33.82
C THR A 415 15.64 -5.54 35.23
N ALA A 416 14.36 -5.52 35.60
CA ALA A 416 13.95 -5.18 36.97
C ALA A 416 14.33 -6.31 37.95
N PRO A 417 14.94 -6.00 39.11
CA PRO A 417 15.26 -7.02 40.11
C PRO A 417 13.96 -7.70 40.57
N ARG A 418 13.89 -9.03 40.44
CA ARG A 418 12.77 -9.80 40.99
C ARG A 418 12.73 -9.59 42.51
N PRO A 419 11.56 -9.37 43.13
CA PRO A 419 11.46 -9.41 44.58
C PRO A 419 11.93 -10.78 45.04
N ASP A 420 12.90 -10.76 45.94
CA ASP A 420 13.49 -11.94 46.57
C ASP A 420 12.35 -12.71 47.27
N THR A 421 11.85 -13.77 46.63
CA THR A 421 10.89 -14.67 47.27
C THR A 421 11.68 -15.45 48.31
N GLY A 422 11.72 -14.89 49.53
CA GLY A 422 12.44 -15.46 50.65
C GLY A 422 12.18 -16.95 50.79
N SER A 423 13.26 -17.73 50.69
CA SER A 423 13.27 -19.12 51.16
C SER A 423 12.97 -19.12 52.67
N PRO A 424 11.99 -19.90 53.16
CA PRO A 424 11.78 -20.03 54.59
C PRO A 424 13.01 -20.70 55.20
N ALA A 425 13.56 -20.04 56.22
CA ALA A 425 14.69 -20.51 57.01
C ALA A 425 14.42 -21.94 57.53
N ALA A 426 15.29 -22.88 57.16
CA ALA A 426 15.35 -24.20 57.75
C ALA A 426 15.83 -24.07 59.20
N THR A 427 14.96 -24.40 60.16
CA THR A 427 15.34 -24.62 61.55
C THR A 427 16.15 -25.90 61.65
N ALA A 428 17.38 -25.76 62.14
CA ALA A 428 18.31 -26.84 62.45
C ALA A 428 17.74 -27.78 63.52
N GLY A 429 17.88 -29.09 63.27
CA GLY A 429 17.59 -30.16 64.22
C GLY A 429 18.65 -31.27 64.12
N ASN A 430 19.66 -31.14 64.98
CA ASN A 430 20.53 -32.16 65.60
C ASN A 430 20.90 -33.49 64.88
N ALA A 431 22.21 -33.63 64.67
CA ALA A 431 23.11 -34.74 65.05
C ALA A 431 22.57 -36.19 65.18
N ALA A 432 23.16 -37.11 64.41
CA ALA A 432 23.86 -38.30 64.93
C ALA A 432 24.62 -39.05 63.81
N LEU A 433 25.83 -39.47 64.14
CA LEU A 433 26.75 -40.36 63.41
C LEU A 433 26.27 -41.82 63.48
N GLY A 434 26.61 -42.63 62.47
CA GLY A 434 26.54 -44.10 62.56
C GLY A 434 26.71 -44.81 61.21
N ASP A 435 27.93 -45.30 61.00
CA ASP A 435 28.48 -46.25 60.00
C ASP A 435 28.66 -45.85 58.53
#